data_AF-A0A162G9J2-F1
#
_entry.id   AF-A0A162G9J2-F1
#
_cell.length_a   1.000
_cell.length_b   1.000
_cell.length_c   1.000
_cell.angle_alpha   90.00
_cell.angle_beta   90.00
_cell.angle_gamma   90.00
#
_symmetry.space_group_name_H-M   'P 1'
#
loop_
_entity.id
_entity.type
_entity.pdbx_description
1 polymer ?
#
loop_
_entity_poly.entity_id
_entity_poly.type
_entity_poly.pdbx_seq_one_letter_code
_entity_poly.pdbx_strand_id
1 'polypeptide(L)'
;MKKHVSTLLYFILGFCFVFFTGLSTSYAKPKKSAPPSPVSSANNPLEMVKPFSNLTADFYDFVLRYNGRLIPQKDLQPWFIKIQNAAEDYFKSIGVQYQLEMVKREDLEFQGSFIEKISYPLFIISEVSESRESNGQFFEKVLADDRFQNLKMVFDPFLPLWSGPIQGFFEPSSNSLYFSVTALSYRTGGLGDTLEHELRHVLENENLLAGVSTLASITLIADKKTSEVYSDFLRLDEIDTHMSDIDFLTEKAPGLEENVLDKSSLKRLREERNRNLEFKKETARRLLKNSFRYLSKFKANIRTIALNCRADETSPLRICKTSDIEGESYDQIEIRFPADSAQTDLQKVTELLEWSMQRLSLYQASF
;
A
#
# COMPACT_ATOMS: atom_id res chain seq x y z
N MET A 1 -30.70 6.94 7.15
CA MET A 1 -30.31 5.84 6.24
C MET A 1 -30.15 6.39 4.83
N LYS A 2 -28.91 6.60 4.37
CA LYS A 2 -28.44 6.92 2.99
C LYS A 2 -27.09 7.66 3.14
N LYS A 3 -25.96 6.92 3.23
CA LYS A 3 -24.59 7.47 3.07
C LYS A 3 -23.43 6.44 3.06
N HIS A 4 -23.68 5.15 2.79
CA HIS A 4 -22.60 4.13 2.70
C HIS A 4 -22.40 3.53 1.30
N VAL A 5 -22.94 4.18 0.26
CA VAL A 5 -22.88 3.64 -1.12
C VAL A 5 -21.66 4.15 -1.90
N SER A 6 -20.89 5.11 -1.38
CA SER A 6 -19.84 5.76 -2.17
C SER A 6 -18.53 4.97 -2.25
N THR A 7 -18.06 4.37 -1.15
CA THR A 7 -16.72 3.73 -1.11
C THR A 7 -16.75 2.29 -1.63
N LEU A 8 -17.87 1.59 -1.41
CA LEU A 8 -18.09 0.21 -1.88
C LEU A 8 -18.23 0.13 -3.41
N LEU A 9 -18.71 1.20 -4.07
CA LEU A 9 -18.85 1.24 -5.53
C LEU A 9 -17.51 1.46 -6.25
N TYR A 10 -16.58 2.24 -5.66
CA TYR A 10 -15.20 2.35 -6.18
C TYR A 10 -14.47 1.01 -6.08
N PHE A 11 -14.78 0.21 -5.06
CA PHE A 11 -14.26 -1.14 -4.88
C PHE A 11 -14.85 -2.16 -5.87
N ILE A 12 -16.15 -2.13 -6.18
CA ILE A 12 -16.72 -3.00 -7.24
C ILE A 12 -16.05 -2.70 -8.59
N LEU A 13 -15.70 -1.45 -8.86
CA LEU A 13 -14.99 -1.10 -10.09
C LEU A 13 -13.51 -1.48 -10.06
N GLY A 14 -12.79 -1.37 -8.93
CA GLY A 14 -11.38 -1.77 -8.82
C GLY A 14 -11.14 -3.28 -8.65
N PHE A 15 -12.01 -3.96 -7.90
CA PHE A 15 -11.97 -5.42 -7.70
C PHE A 15 -12.46 -6.16 -8.97
N CYS A 16 -13.43 -5.60 -9.71
CA CYS A 16 -13.75 -6.07 -11.05
C CYS A 16 -12.73 -5.62 -12.13
N PHE A 17 -11.65 -4.91 -11.79
CA PHE A 17 -10.61 -4.48 -12.75
C PHE A 17 -9.31 -5.28 -12.66
N VAL A 18 -9.15 -6.19 -11.69
CA VAL A 18 -8.16 -7.27 -11.79
C VAL A 18 -8.45 -8.18 -13.02
N PHE A 19 -9.64 -8.02 -13.64
CA PHE A 19 -10.17 -8.74 -14.80
C PHE A 19 -9.57 -8.38 -16.17
N PHE A 20 -8.37 -7.78 -16.26
CA PHE A 20 -7.81 -7.39 -17.57
C PHE A 20 -7.39 -8.51 -18.49
N THR A 21 -7.66 -9.77 -18.15
CA THR A 21 -7.16 -10.88 -18.97
C THR A 21 -8.07 -12.09 -19.19
N GLY A 22 -9.37 -12.02 -18.92
CA GLY A 22 -10.21 -13.11 -19.42
C GLY A 22 -11.63 -13.13 -18.90
N LEU A 23 -12.56 -12.95 -19.83
CA LEU A 23 -13.93 -13.40 -19.69
C LEU A 23 -13.98 -14.80 -19.07
N SER A 24 -14.91 -14.98 -18.13
CA SER A 24 -15.52 -16.27 -17.86
C SER A 24 -15.82 -16.96 -19.19
N THR A 25 -15.32 -18.19 -19.32
CA THR A 25 -15.57 -19.03 -20.48
C THR A 25 -17.08 -19.22 -20.67
N SER A 26 -17.67 -18.58 -21.68
CA SER A 26 -18.89 -19.04 -22.36
C SER A 26 -19.15 -18.26 -23.66
N TYR A 27 -19.13 -18.99 -24.78
CA TYR A 27 -19.58 -18.68 -26.15
C TYR A 27 -18.68 -17.83 -27.09
N ALA A 28 -17.86 -18.49 -27.92
CA ALA A 28 -18.10 -18.66 -29.38
C ALA A 28 -16.85 -19.23 -30.11
N LYS A 29 -17.09 -20.11 -31.09
CA LYS A 29 -16.09 -20.82 -31.93
C LYS A 29 -15.41 -19.92 -33.00
N PRO A 30 -14.28 -20.36 -33.62
CA PRO A 30 -13.25 -19.47 -34.14
C PRO A 30 -13.40 -19.11 -35.63
N LYS A 31 -12.76 -18.01 -36.06
CA LYS A 31 -12.31 -17.82 -37.45
C LYS A 31 -10.79 -17.74 -37.50
N LYS A 32 -10.19 -18.61 -38.32
CA LYS A 32 -8.75 -18.67 -38.61
C LYS A 32 -8.31 -17.45 -39.41
N SER A 33 -7.25 -16.80 -38.95
CA SER A 33 -6.27 -16.13 -39.81
C SER A 33 -4.88 -16.43 -39.28
N ALA A 34 -3.92 -16.61 -40.18
CA ALA A 34 -2.56 -17.05 -39.89
C ALA A 34 -1.85 -16.13 -38.89
N PRO A 35 -1.03 -16.68 -37.98
CA PRO A 35 -0.33 -15.89 -36.99
C PRO A 35 0.73 -15.02 -37.68
N PRO A 36 0.85 -13.73 -37.35
CA PRO A 36 2.05 -12.98 -37.68
C PRO A 36 3.25 -13.60 -36.97
N SER A 37 4.41 -13.60 -37.63
CA SER A 37 5.67 -14.12 -37.09
C SER A 37 5.99 -13.50 -35.73
N PRO A 38 6.55 -14.28 -34.77
CA PRO A 38 6.76 -13.84 -33.41
C PRO A 38 7.85 -12.76 -33.38
N VAL A 39 7.51 -11.58 -32.87
CA VAL A 39 8.48 -10.69 -32.23
C VAL A 39 9.03 -11.47 -31.03
N SER A 40 10.35 -11.52 -30.87
CA SER A 40 11.00 -12.38 -29.87
C SER A 40 10.36 -12.24 -28.50
N SER A 41 9.66 -13.29 -28.07
CA SER A 41 8.94 -13.43 -26.82
C SER A 41 9.91 -13.70 -25.65
N ALA A 42 10.86 -12.81 -25.41
CA ALA A 42 11.43 -12.71 -24.07
C ALA A 42 10.31 -12.17 -23.18
N ASN A 43 9.91 -12.97 -22.19
CA ASN A 43 8.62 -12.89 -21.50
C ASN A 43 8.23 -11.47 -21.07
N ASN A 44 7.09 -11.00 -21.59
CA ASN A 44 6.48 -9.76 -21.13
C ASN A 44 6.26 -9.84 -19.59
N PRO A 45 6.81 -8.90 -18.80
CA PRO A 45 6.71 -8.95 -17.33
C PRO A 45 5.28 -9.10 -16.82
N LEU A 46 4.31 -8.47 -17.49
CA LEU A 46 2.90 -8.56 -17.11
C LEU A 46 2.33 -9.97 -17.32
N GLU A 47 2.78 -10.68 -18.35
CA GLU A 47 2.38 -12.08 -18.59
C GLU A 47 3.00 -13.05 -17.57
N MET A 48 4.07 -12.66 -16.86
CA MET A 48 4.67 -13.48 -15.81
C MET A 48 3.88 -13.39 -14.50
N VAL A 49 3.39 -12.20 -14.13
CA VAL A 49 2.54 -11.98 -12.93
C VAL A 49 1.11 -12.48 -13.14
N LYS A 50 0.58 -12.34 -14.35
CA LYS A 50 -0.83 -12.54 -14.68
C LYS A 50 -1.42 -13.89 -14.27
N PRO A 51 -0.76 -15.05 -14.49
CA PRO A 51 -1.27 -16.33 -14.01
C PRO A 51 -1.47 -16.36 -12.50
N PHE A 52 -0.54 -15.76 -11.76
CA PHE A 52 -0.63 -15.68 -10.31
C PHE A 52 -1.73 -14.72 -9.86
N SER A 53 -1.83 -13.55 -10.49
CA SER A 53 -2.90 -12.57 -10.26
C SER A 53 -4.29 -13.19 -10.49
N ASN A 54 -4.50 -13.87 -11.62
CA ASN A 54 -5.76 -14.56 -11.92
C ASN A 54 -6.11 -15.63 -10.88
N LEU A 55 -5.12 -16.41 -10.44
CA LEU A 55 -5.33 -17.44 -9.42
C LEU A 55 -5.78 -16.83 -8.08
N THR A 56 -5.20 -15.71 -7.66
CA THR A 56 -5.65 -15.03 -6.44
C THR A 56 -7.04 -14.43 -6.58
N ALA A 57 -7.40 -13.90 -7.75
CA ALA A 57 -8.75 -13.42 -8.01
C ALA A 57 -9.79 -14.56 -7.92
N ASP A 58 -9.49 -15.71 -8.54
CA ASP A 58 -10.35 -16.90 -8.45
C ASP A 58 -10.54 -17.38 -7.00
N PHE A 59 -9.51 -17.26 -6.17
CA PHE A 59 -9.61 -17.57 -4.75
C PHE A 59 -10.56 -16.62 -4.01
N TYR A 60 -10.45 -15.31 -4.21
CA TYR A 60 -11.37 -14.37 -3.56
C TYR A 60 -12.80 -14.53 -4.07
N ASP A 61 -13.00 -14.78 -5.37
CA ASP A 61 -14.31 -15.12 -5.92
C ASP A 61 -14.87 -16.41 -5.30
N PHE A 62 -14.02 -17.40 -5.01
CA PHE A 62 -14.42 -18.60 -4.28
C PHE A 62 -14.86 -18.25 -2.85
N VAL A 63 -14.09 -17.44 -2.12
CA VAL A 63 -14.42 -17.01 -0.75
C VAL A 63 -15.78 -16.31 -0.72
N LEU A 64 -16.03 -15.38 -1.64
CA LEU A 64 -17.26 -14.61 -1.72
C LEU A 64 -18.52 -15.45 -1.99
N ARG A 65 -18.38 -16.67 -2.54
CA ARG A 65 -19.53 -17.58 -2.75
C ARG A 65 -20.13 -18.09 -1.44
N TYR A 66 -19.41 -18.01 -0.32
CA TYR A 66 -19.90 -18.48 0.98
C TYR A 66 -20.78 -17.44 1.68
N ASN A 67 -20.74 -16.16 1.30
CA ASN A 67 -21.63 -15.05 1.70
C ASN A 67 -22.45 -15.29 2.99
N GLY A 68 -21.91 -14.87 4.14
CA GLY A 68 -22.55 -15.03 5.45
C GLY A 68 -22.30 -16.37 6.13
N ARG A 69 -21.46 -17.25 5.54
CA ARG A 69 -21.19 -18.61 6.04
C ARG A 69 -19.73 -18.82 6.37
N LEU A 70 -19.51 -19.76 7.28
CA LEU A 70 -18.20 -20.33 7.56
C LEU A 70 -17.72 -21.16 6.38
N ILE A 71 -16.48 -20.91 5.93
CA ILE A 71 -15.81 -21.67 4.89
C ILE A 71 -15.12 -22.89 5.53
N PRO A 72 -15.46 -24.13 5.13
CA PRO A 72 -14.76 -25.30 5.63
C PRO A 72 -13.28 -25.28 5.27
N GLN A 73 -12.41 -25.52 6.25
CA GLN A 73 -10.95 -25.51 6.05
C GLN A 73 -10.50 -26.45 4.92
N LYS A 74 -11.15 -27.61 4.79
CA LYS A 74 -10.90 -28.58 3.71
C LYS A 74 -11.10 -28.01 2.31
N ASP A 75 -11.96 -26.99 2.15
CA ASP A 75 -12.24 -26.37 0.86
C ASP A 75 -11.18 -25.28 0.53
N LEU A 76 -10.52 -24.73 1.54
CA LEU A 76 -9.45 -23.73 1.41
C LEU A 76 -8.08 -24.36 1.14
N GLN A 77 -7.79 -25.54 1.70
CA GLN A 77 -6.49 -26.20 1.57
C GLN A 77 -5.99 -26.36 0.11
N PRO A 78 -6.83 -26.77 -0.87
CA PRO A 78 -6.40 -26.84 -2.26
C PRO A 78 -6.00 -25.48 -2.86
N TRP A 79 -6.63 -24.39 -2.41
CA TRP A 79 -6.28 -23.04 -2.85
C TRP A 79 -4.94 -22.58 -2.29
N PHE A 80 -4.69 -22.86 -1.01
CA PHE A 80 -3.43 -22.51 -0.35
C PHE A 80 -2.24 -23.15 -1.06
N ILE A 81 -2.33 -24.44 -1.37
CA ILE A 81 -1.27 -25.15 -2.11
C ILE A 81 -1.07 -24.55 -3.51
N LYS A 82 -2.16 -24.26 -4.25
CA LYS A 82 -2.04 -23.66 -5.59
C LYS A 82 -1.38 -22.30 -5.57
N ILE A 83 -1.81 -21.44 -4.64
CA ILE A 83 -1.31 -20.06 -4.50
C ILE A 83 0.14 -20.07 -4.02
N GLN A 84 0.50 -20.96 -3.09
CA GLN A 84 1.89 -21.15 -2.68
C GLN A 84 2.74 -21.53 -3.89
N ASN A 85 2.39 -22.59 -4.62
CA ASN A 85 3.16 -23.03 -5.79
C ASN A 85 3.29 -21.92 -6.84
N ALA A 86 2.22 -21.15 -7.09
CA ALA A 86 2.26 -20.03 -8.03
C ALA A 86 3.18 -18.89 -7.57
N ALA A 87 3.24 -18.60 -6.27
CA ALA A 87 4.18 -17.64 -5.71
C ALA A 87 5.64 -18.13 -5.86
N GLU A 88 5.90 -19.41 -5.56
CA GLU A 88 7.21 -20.02 -5.71
C GLU A 88 7.69 -19.98 -7.18
N ASP A 89 6.82 -20.36 -8.11
CA ASP A 89 7.09 -20.30 -9.55
C ASP A 89 7.33 -18.87 -10.02
N TYR A 90 6.53 -17.91 -9.54
CA TYR A 90 6.69 -16.51 -9.89
C TYR A 90 8.04 -15.96 -9.40
N PHE A 91 8.37 -16.07 -8.12
CA PHE A 91 9.64 -15.56 -7.59
C PHE A 91 10.85 -16.21 -8.25
N LYS A 92 10.80 -17.52 -8.49
CA LYS A 92 11.82 -18.23 -9.27
C LYS A 92 11.95 -17.67 -10.68
N SER A 93 10.84 -17.33 -11.33
CA SER A 93 10.85 -16.81 -12.70
C SER A 93 11.53 -15.44 -12.81
N ILE A 94 11.45 -14.63 -11.75
CA ILE A 94 12.06 -13.29 -11.67
C ILE A 94 13.41 -13.27 -10.91
N GLY A 95 13.93 -14.46 -10.55
CA GLY A 95 15.23 -14.67 -9.90
C GLY A 95 15.32 -14.20 -8.45
N VAL A 96 14.17 -14.05 -7.79
CA VAL A 96 14.04 -13.67 -6.38
C VAL A 96 14.06 -14.92 -5.49
N GLN A 97 14.88 -14.87 -4.44
CA GLN A 97 14.92 -15.85 -3.37
C GLN A 97 14.20 -15.31 -2.14
N TYR A 98 13.65 -16.23 -1.34
CA TYR A 98 12.87 -15.90 -0.16
C TYR A 98 13.05 -16.95 0.93
N GLN A 99 12.74 -16.55 2.16
CA GLN A 99 12.54 -17.42 3.30
C GLN A 99 11.05 -17.60 3.56
N LEU A 100 10.66 -18.77 4.07
CA LEU A 100 9.27 -19.05 4.42
C LEU A 100 9.05 -18.87 5.93
N GLU A 101 8.01 -18.12 6.29
CA GLU A 101 7.56 -17.99 7.67
C GLU A 101 6.10 -18.44 7.78
N MET A 102 5.82 -19.45 8.60
CA MET A 102 4.46 -19.94 8.78
C MET A 102 3.66 -19.00 9.68
N VAL A 103 2.62 -18.39 9.14
CA VAL A 103 1.67 -17.58 9.91
C VAL A 103 0.41 -18.38 10.24
N LYS A 104 -0.22 -18.04 11.36
CA LYS A 104 -1.55 -18.51 11.75
C LYS A 104 -2.46 -17.31 11.93
N ARG A 105 -3.63 -17.35 11.30
CA ARG A 105 -4.68 -16.34 11.44
C ARG A 105 -5.96 -17.03 11.87
N GLU A 106 -6.73 -16.37 12.72
CA GLU A 106 -7.98 -16.88 13.29
C GLU A 106 -9.08 -15.84 13.12
N ASP A 107 -10.33 -16.28 13.08
CA ASP A 107 -11.55 -15.45 13.02
C ASP A 107 -11.53 -14.36 11.93
N LEU A 108 -11.13 -14.74 10.71
CA LEU A 108 -11.11 -13.81 9.59
C LEU A 108 -12.50 -13.63 8.98
N GLU A 109 -12.93 -12.38 8.84
CA GLU A 109 -14.13 -12.02 8.09
C GLU A 109 -13.72 -11.29 6.80
N PHE A 110 -14.17 -11.81 5.66
CA PHE A 110 -13.99 -11.17 4.36
C PHE A 110 -15.34 -11.01 3.66
N GLN A 111 -15.84 -9.78 3.62
CA GLN A 111 -17.12 -9.41 3.00
C GLN A 111 -18.29 -10.32 3.45
N GLY A 112 -18.38 -10.55 4.76
CA GLY A 112 -19.39 -11.42 5.38
C GLY A 112 -19.12 -12.91 5.26
N SER A 113 -18.05 -13.36 4.60
CA SER A 113 -17.62 -14.76 4.61
C SER A 113 -16.63 -14.99 5.75
N PHE A 114 -16.78 -16.09 6.48
CA PHE A 114 -16.01 -16.34 7.70
C PHE A 114 -15.01 -17.47 7.52
N ILE A 115 -13.78 -17.29 8.02
CA ILE A 115 -12.75 -18.30 8.06
C ILE A 115 -12.21 -18.41 9.48
N GLU A 116 -12.56 -19.50 10.17
CA GLU A 116 -12.22 -19.72 11.58
C GLU A 116 -10.71 -19.78 11.82
N LYS A 117 -9.96 -20.51 10.98
CA LYS A 117 -8.52 -20.67 11.14
C LYS A 117 -7.81 -21.01 9.85
N ILE A 118 -6.70 -20.32 9.59
CA ILE A 118 -5.81 -20.60 8.46
C ILE A 118 -4.35 -20.63 8.90
N SER A 119 -3.57 -21.45 8.21
CA SER A 119 -2.12 -21.51 8.33
C SER A 119 -1.53 -21.59 6.94
N TYR A 120 -0.63 -20.67 6.60
CA TYR A 120 -0.01 -20.56 5.30
C TYR A 120 1.38 -19.92 5.44
N PRO A 121 2.26 -20.09 4.45
CA PRO A 121 3.57 -19.44 4.46
C PRO A 121 3.50 -17.99 3.97
N LEU A 122 4.20 -17.11 4.66
CA LEU A 122 4.64 -15.81 4.17
C LEU A 122 5.98 -15.96 3.46
N PHE A 123 6.23 -15.14 2.44
CA PHE A 123 7.46 -15.16 1.65
C PHE A 123 8.27 -13.91 1.96
N ILE A 124 9.34 -14.08 2.72
CA ILE A 124 10.24 -12.98 3.12
C ILE A 124 11.34 -12.88 2.09
N ILE A 125 11.35 -11.81 1.30
CA ILE A 125 12.33 -11.61 0.23
C ILE A 125 13.72 -11.46 0.85
N SER A 126 14.68 -12.27 0.40
CA SER A 126 16.00 -12.35 1.01
C SER A 126 17.15 -12.02 0.07
N GLU A 127 17.03 -12.37 -1.22
CA GLU A 127 18.10 -12.18 -2.21
C GLU A 127 17.54 -12.09 -3.63
N VAL A 128 18.26 -11.43 -4.54
CA VAL A 128 18.02 -11.55 -5.99
C VAL A 128 19.27 -12.11 -6.64
N SER A 129 19.12 -13.30 -7.23
CA SER A 129 20.21 -14.03 -7.88
C SER A 129 20.35 -13.68 -9.36
N GLU A 130 19.25 -13.35 -10.03
CA GLU A 130 19.25 -12.89 -11.42
C GLU A 130 18.03 -11.99 -11.66
N SER A 131 18.28 -10.71 -11.87
CA SER A 131 17.26 -9.69 -12.04
C SER A 131 16.71 -9.72 -13.47
N ARG A 132 15.63 -10.47 -13.69
CA ARG A 132 15.13 -10.79 -15.04
C ARG A 132 14.07 -9.84 -15.60
N GLU A 133 13.36 -9.11 -14.74
CA GLU A 133 12.32 -8.16 -15.11
C GLU A 133 12.15 -7.03 -14.07
N SER A 134 11.19 -6.14 -14.28
CA SER A 134 10.93 -4.94 -13.47
C SER A 134 10.78 -5.14 -11.96
N ASN A 135 10.06 -6.17 -11.48
CA ASN A 135 9.93 -6.45 -10.05
C ASN A 135 11.22 -7.08 -9.49
N GLY A 136 11.87 -7.99 -10.23
CA GLY A 136 13.20 -8.50 -9.90
C GLY A 136 14.22 -7.37 -9.71
N GLN A 137 14.25 -6.42 -10.64
CA GLN A 137 15.10 -5.22 -10.58
C GLN A 137 14.74 -4.29 -9.41
N PHE A 138 13.46 -4.20 -9.07
CA PHE A 138 13.03 -3.48 -7.89
C PHE A 138 13.59 -4.13 -6.62
N PHE A 139 13.38 -5.43 -6.44
CA PHE A 139 13.87 -6.13 -5.25
C PHE A 139 15.40 -6.08 -5.14
N GLU A 140 16.11 -6.25 -6.25
CA GLU A 140 17.57 -6.11 -6.31
C GLU A 140 18.03 -4.74 -5.80
N LYS A 141 17.41 -3.66 -6.28
CA LYS A 141 17.74 -2.29 -5.86
C LYS A 141 17.46 -2.06 -4.38
N VAL A 142 16.34 -2.57 -3.87
CA VAL A 142 15.96 -2.37 -2.46
C VAL A 142 16.91 -3.13 -1.53
N LEU A 143 17.23 -4.38 -1.86
CA LEU A 143 18.14 -5.19 -1.05
C LEU A 143 19.59 -4.67 -1.08
N ALA A 144 19.98 -3.98 -2.15
CA ALA A 144 21.31 -3.36 -2.28
C ALA A 144 21.42 -1.96 -1.65
N ASP A 145 20.31 -1.37 -1.20
CA ASP A 145 20.30 -0.03 -0.61
C ASP A 145 20.50 -0.11 0.91
N ASP A 146 21.60 0.44 1.40
CA ASP A 146 21.96 0.43 2.82
C ASP A 146 20.88 1.02 3.75
N ARG A 147 20.02 1.90 3.22
CA ARG A 147 18.90 2.49 3.97
C ARG A 147 17.80 1.47 4.29
N PHE A 148 17.75 0.36 3.56
CA PHE A 148 16.76 -0.70 3.73
C PHE A 148 17.36 -2.01 4.24
N GLN A 149 18.62 -2.03 4.69
CA GLN A 149 19.31 -3.26 5.11
C GLN A 149 18.57 -4.07 6.20
N ASN A 150 17.78 -3.40 7.05
CA ASN A 150 17.03 -4.03 8.14
C ASN A 150 15.53 -4.19 7.82
N LEU A 151 15.09 -3.79 6.63
CA LEU A 151 13.69 -3.87 6.21
C LEU A 151 13.35 -5.30 5.82
N LYS A 152 12.27 -5.84 6.37
CA LYS A 152 11.70 -7.11 5.91
C LYS A 152 10.66 -6.85 4.83
N MET A 153 10.96 -7.23 3.59
CA MET A 153 9.95 -7.25 2.52
C MET A 153 9.19 -8.57 2.58
N VAL A 154 7.91 -8.52 2.93
CA VAL A 154 7.07 -9.68 3.18
C VAL A 154 5.97 -9.75 2.13
N PHE A 155 6.05 -10.73 1.25
CA PHE A 155 4.93 -11.05 0.39
C PHE A 155 3.92 -11.93 1.14
N ASP A 156 2.70 -11.40 1.27
CA ASP A 156 1.56 -12.11 1.84
C ASP A 156 0.50 -12.33 0.74
N PRO A 157 0.32 -13.57 0.24
CA PRO A 157 -0.62 -13.86 -0.82
C PRO A 157 -2.09 -13.69 -0.41
N PHE A 158 -2.37 -13.61 0.89
CA PHE A 158 -3.72 -13.51 1.46
C PHE A 158 -3.93 -12.21 2.23
N LEU A 159 -3.03 -11.22 2.07
CA LEU A 159 -3.09 -9.92 2.72
C LEU A 159 -4.51 -9.32 2.76
N PRO A 160 -5.25 -9.25 1.62
CA PRO A 160 -6.62 -8.74 1.62
C PRO A 160 -7.63 -9.39 2.56
N LEU A 161 -7.41 -10.62 3.04
CA LEU A 161 -8.34 -11.31 3.95
C LEU A 161 -8.37 -10.69 5.35
N TRP A 162 -7.28 -10.04 5.77
CA TRP A 162 -7.13 -9.60 7.16
C TRP A 162 -6.74 -8.13 7.30
N SER A 163 -6.29 -7.50 6.22
CA SER A 163 -5.95 -6.07 6.20
C SER A 163 -6.91 -5.23 5.35
N GLY A 164 -8.01 -5.83 4.88
CA GLY A 164 -8.93 -5.19 3.95
C GLY A 164 -8.31 -4.95 2.57
N PRO A 165 -8.82 -4.00 1.77
CA PRO A 165 -8.46 -3.88 0.35
C PRO A 165 -7.08 -3.24 0.08
N ILE A 166 -6.19 -3.21 1.06
CA ILE A 166 -4.86 -2.61 0.89
C ILE A 166 -3.96 -3.52 0.05
N GLN A 167 -3.16 -2.90 -0.80
CA GLN A 167 -2.26 -3.61 -1.72
C GLN A 167 -0.93 -3.96 -1.07
N GLY A 168 -0.54 -3.15 -0.09
CA GLY A 168 0.62 -3.27 0.78
C GLY A 168 0.51 -2.27 1.92
N PHE A 169 1.38 -2.40 2.92
CA PHE A 169 1.55 -1.43 3.99
C PHE A 169 2.91 -1.63 4.68
N PHE A 170 3.47 -0.55 5.21
CA PHE A 170 4.62 -0.59 6.12
C PHE A 170 4.17 -0.68 7.59
N GLU A 171 4.73 -1.63 8.33
CA GLU A 171 4.56 -1.82 9.77
C GLU A 171 5.84 -1.37 10.52
N PRO A 172 5.83 -0.19 11.19
CA PRO A 172 7.01 0.32 11.88
C PRO A 172 7.50 -0.55 13.04
N SER A 173 6.59 -1.22 13.75
CA SER A 173 6.91 -2.02 14.96
C SER A 173 7.77 -3.25 14.65
N SER A 174 7.55 -3.87 13.48
CA SER A 174 8.28 -5.04 13.01
C SER A 174 9.31 -4.69 11.93
N ASN A 175 9.41 -3.42 11.55
CA ASN A 175 10.15 -2.93 10.39
C ASN A 175 9.91 -3.79 9.13
N SER A 176 8.63 -4.04 8.84
CA SER A 176 8.21 -4.94 7.75
C SER A 176 7.32 -4.22 6.75
N LEU A 177 7.59 -4.40 5.46
CA LEU A 177 6.75 -3.96 4.36
C LEU A 177 5.99 -5.17 3.82
N TYR A 178 4.69 -5.22 4.06
CA TYR A 178 3.82 -6.26 3.54
C TYR A 178 3.28 -5.86 2.18
N PHE A 179 3.19 -6.81 1.25
CA PHE A 179 2.60 -6.56 -0.05
C PHE A 179 1.93 -7.81 -0.62
N SER A 180 0.94 -7.58 -1.48
CA SER A 180 0.18 -8.61 -2.17
C SER A 180 0.55 -8.69 -3.65
N VAL A 181 -0.01 -9.67 -4.36
CA VAL A 181 0.16 -9.82 -5.82
C VAL A 181 -0.40 -8.62 -6.59
N THR A 182 -1.36 -7.90 -6.00
CA THR A 182 -1.91 -6.68 -6.60
C THR A 182 -0.84 -5.61 -6.73
N ALA A 183 0.04 -5.44 -5.73
CA ALA A 183 1.13 -4.47 -5.78
C ALA A 183 2.09 -4.76 -6.95
N LEU A 184 2.44 -6.05 -7.15
CA LEU A 184 3.29 -6.50 -8.26
C LEU A 184 2.62 -6.26 -9.62
N SER A 185 1.33 -6.59 -9.73
CA SER A 185 0.55 -6.39 -10.94
C SER A 185 0.42 -4.91 -11.32
N TYR A 186 0.14 -4.05 -10.33
CA TYR A 186 -0.05 -2.62 -10.54
C TYR A 186 1.25 -1.95 -10.98
N ARG A 187 2.38 -2.30 -10.34
CA ARG A 187 3.70 -1.80 -10.72
C ARG A 187 4.02 -2.16 -12.17
N THR A 188 3.90 -3.44 -12.52
CA THR A 188 4.23 -3.96 -13.85
C THR A 188 3.34 -3.37 -14.96
N GLY A 189 2.06 -3.16 -14.65
CA GLY A 189 1.08 -2.56 -15.56
C GLY A 189 1.05 -1.03 -15.56
N GLY A 190 1.87 -0.34 -14.74
CA GLY A 190 1.84 1.13 -14.67
C GLY A 190 0.54 1.72 -14.13
N LEU A 191 -0.16 1.00 -13.24
CA LEU A 191 -1.39 1.48 -12.59
C LEU A 191 -1.13 2.16 -11.25
N GLY A 192 0.06 1.99 -10.69
CA GLY A 192 0.52 2.56 -9.44
C GLY A 192 1.73 1.78 -8.93
N ASP A 193 2.43 2.33 -7.95
CA ASP A 193 3.65 1.72 -7.41
C ASP A 193 3.60 1.63 -5.89
N THR A 194 2.75 0.73 -5.40
CA THR A 194 2.54 0.51 -3.97
C THR A 194 3.85 0.15 -3.26
N LEU A 195 4.79 -0.52 -3.92
CA LEU A 195 6.06 -0.87 -3.29
C LEU A 195 6.95 0.36 -3.08
N GLU A 196 7.11 1.23 -4.08
CA GLU A 196 7.82 2.51 -3.90
C GLU A 196 7.10 3.42 -2.90
N HIS A 197 5.77 3.41 -2.90
CA HIS A 197 4.94 4.14 -1.93
C HIS A 197 5.27 3.72 -0.49
N GLU A 198 5.23 2.42 -0.18
CA GLU A 198 5.50 1.94 1.17
C GLU A 198 6.98 2.12 1.57
N LEU A 199 7.92 2.00 0.64
CA LEU A 199 9.34 2.31 0.92
C LEU A 199 9.55 3.77 1.31
N ARG A 200 8.71 4.70 0.83
CA ARG A 200 8.78 6.09 1.26
C ARG A 200 8.39 6.22 2.74
N HIS A 201 7.40 5.47 3.21
CA HIS A 201 7.07 5.42 4.64
C HIS A 201 8.21 4.85 5.49
N VAL A 202 8.94 3.86 4.97
CA VAL A 202 10.15 3.33 5.61
C VAL A 202 11.20 4.45 5.75
N LEU A 203 11.52 5.16 4.67
CA LEU A 203 12.49 6.26 4.71
C LEU A 203 12.09 7.39 5.67
N GLU A 204 10.81 7.77 5.69
CA GLU A 204 10.32 8.80 6.60
C GLU A 204 10.36 8.33 8.06
N ASN A 205 10.14 7.04 8.33
CA ASN A 205 10.34 6.45 9.65
C ASN A 205 11.81 6.42 10.09
N GLU A 206 12.74 6.08 9.19
CA GLU A 206 14.18 6.16 9.48
C GLU A 206 14.62 7.60 9.77
N ASN A 207 14.12 8.57 9.01
CA ASN A 207 14.35 9.99 9.27
C ASN A 207 13.83 10.40 10.66
N LEU A 208 12.64 9.94 11.04
CA LEU A 208 12.05 10.19 12.36
C LEU A 208 12.97 9.63 13.46
N LEU A 209 13.40 8.38 13.34
CA LEU A 209 14.28 7.73 14.32
C LEU A 209 15.64 8.42 14.41
N ALA A 210 16.18 8.91 13.30
CA ALA A 210 17.43 9.66 13.24
C ALA A 210 17.31 11.12 13.73
N GLY A 211 16.11 11.62 14.00
CA GLY A 211 15.86 13.00 14.47
C GLY A 211 15.92 14.06 13.38
N VAL A 212 15.88 13.63 12.13
CA VAL A 212 15.74 14.50 10.95
C VAL A 212 14.28 14.96 10.85
N SER A 213 14.05 16.24 10.53
CA SER A 213 12.69 16.74 10.33
C SER A 213 11.99 15.99 9.20
N THR A 214 10.82 15.42 9.49
CA THR A 214 10.02 14.58 8.59
C THR A 214 8.53 14.79 8.84
N LEU A 215 7.70 14.58 7.80
CA LEU A 215 6.25 14.62 7.96
C LEU A 215 5.73 13.39 8.74
N ALA A 216 6.49 12.29 8.80
CA ALA A 216 6.16 11.13 9.63
C ALA A 216 6.14 11.46 11.14
N SER A 217 6.73 12.58 11.55
CA SER A 217 6.62 13.08 12.93
C SER A 217 5.19 13.41 13.34
N ILE A 218 4.26 13.62 12.41
CA ILE A 218 2.92 14.12 12.73
C ILE A 218 1.84 13.13 12.26
N THR A 219 1.01 12.70 13.19
CA THR A 219 -0.17 11.86 12.94
C THR A 219 -1.43 12.56 13.44
N LEU A 220 -2.45 12.70 12.59
CA LEU A 220 -3.80 13.11 12.99
C LEU A 220 -4.60 11.84 13.34
N ILE A 221 -5.37 11.83 14.43
CA ILE A 221 -6.09 10.66 14.93
C ILE A 221 -7.56 11.04 15.22
N ALA A 222 -8.52 10.22 14.77
CA ALA A 222 -9.95 10.37 15.00
C ALA A 222 -10.35 9.52 16.20
N ASP A 223 -11.12 10.07 17.14
CA ASP A 223 -11.39 9.41 18.43
C ASP A 223 -12.69 8.59 18.40
N LYS A 224 -12.80 7.62 17.47
CA LYS A 224 -13.97 6.73 17.42
C LYS A 224 -13.61 5.25 17.52
N LYS A 225 -14.30 4.59 18.45
CA LYS A 225 -14.18 3.20 18.94
C LYS A 225 -14.42 2.07 17.90
N THR A 226 -13.99 2.20 16.66
CA THR A 226 -14.05 1.08 15.71
C THR A 226 -12.77 1.02 14.93
N SER A 227 -11.92 0.07 15.29
CA SER A 227 -10.76 -0.34 14.52
C SER A 227 -11.21 -0.80 13.13
N GLU A 228 -10.96 -0.01 12.10
CA GLU A 228 -10.61 -0.52 10.76
C GLU A 228 -10.34 0.61 9.76
N VAL A 229 -9.11 0.62 9.23
CA VAL A 229 -8.65 1.37 8.05
C VAL A 229 -8.39 2.87 8.29
N TYR A 230 -7.49 3.47 7.49
CA TYR A 230 -7.04 4.88 7.37
C TYR A 230 -8.08 6.02 7.60
N SER A 231 -9.34 5.75 7.90
CA SER A 231 -10.30 6.72 8.43
C SER A 231 -9.96 7.22 9.83
N ASP A 232 -9.26 6.41 10.63
CA ASP A 232 -9.03 6.71 12.05
C ASP A 232 -7.74 7.46 12.33
N PHE A 233 -6.79 7.46 11.39
CA PHE A 233 -5.58 8.27 11.50
C PHE A 233 -5.02 8.64 10.12
N LEU A 234 -4.29 9.75 10.07
CA LEU A 234 -3.55 10.22 8.90
C LEU A 234 -2.14 10.62 9.35
N ARG A 235 -1.13 9.91 8.89
CA ARG A 235 0.25 10.40 8.99
C ARG A 235 0.52 11.39 7.85
N LEU A 236 1.23 12.48 8.14
CA LEU A 236 1.40 13.53 7.13
C LEU A 236 2.35 13.14 5.99
N ASP A 237 3.20 12.12 6.17
CA ASP A 237 4.05 11.59 5.10
C ASP A 237 3.26 10.94 3.95
N GLU A 238 1.98 10.61 4.13
CA GLU A 238 1.05 10.22 3.05
C GLU A 238 0.94 11.28 1.93
N ILE A 239 1.19 12.53 2.25
CA ILE A 239 1.21 13.60 1.26
C ILE A 239 2.43 13.42 0.34
N ASP A 240 3.61 13.20 0.90
CA ASP A 240 4.84 12.95 0.15
C ASP A 240 4.71 11.70 -0.73
N THR A 241 4.10 10.64 -0.20
CA THR A 241 3.90 9.39 -0.95
C THR A 241 2.93 9.59 -2.11
N HIS A 242 1.79 10.28 -1.91
CA HIS A 242 0.88 10.59 -3.00
C HIS A 242 1.43 11.57 -4.04
N MET A 243 2.28 12.52 -3.66
CA MET A 243 2.97 13.35 -4.64
C MET A 243 3.87 12.50 -5.54
N SER A 244 4.59 11.54 -4.95
CA SER A 244 5.43 10.59 -5.70
C SER A 244 4.60 9.65 -6.59
N ASP A 245 3.43 9.21 -6.11
CA ASP A 245 2.48 8.41 -6.91
C ASP A 245 2.01 9.19 -8.16
N ILE A 246 1.72 10.49 -8.02
CA ILE A 246 1.30 11.35 -9.13
C ILE A 246 2.41 11.46 -10.18
N ASP A 247 3.65 11.66 -9.75
CA ASP A 247 4.81 11.71 -10.64
C ASP A 247 5.02 10.36 -11.35
N PHE A 248 4.91 9.24 -10.63
CA PHE A 248 4.97 7.91 -11.23
C PHE A 248 3.90 7.74 -12.31
N LEU A 249 2.64 8.06 -12.00
CA LEU A 249 1.51 7.87 -12.91
C LEU A 249 1.56 8.79 -14.13
N THR A 250 2.22 9.95 -14.01
CA THR A 250 2.35 10.93 -15.09
C THR A 250 3.54 10.64 -15.99
N GLU A 251 4.70 10.34 -15.40
CA GLU A 251 5.99 10.31 -16.11
C GLU A 251 6.49 8.89 -16.39
N LYS A 252 6.39 7.97 -15.42
CA LYS A 252 6.96 6.62 -15.52
C LYS A 252 5.97 5.62 -16.11
N ALA A 253 4.73 5.63 -15.63
CA ALA A 253 3.69 4.68 -16.00
C ALA A 253 3.40 4.60 -17.52
N PRO A 254 3.40 5.70 -18.30
CA PRO A 254 3.23 5.61 -19.75
C PRO A 254 4.32 4.79 -20.46
N GLY A 255 5.55 4.76 -19.92
CA GLY A 255 6.64 3.94 -20.46
C GLY A 255 6.41 2.44 -20.32
N LEU A 256 5.56 2.01 -19.39
CA LEU A 256 5.25 0.59 -19.14
C LEU A 256 4.16 0.05 -20.05
N GLU A 257 3.57 0.87 -20.91
CA GLU A 257 2.52 0.46 -21.85
C GLU A 257 3.02 -0.56 -22.89
N GLU A 258 4.33 -0.65 -23.13
CA GLU A 258 4.95 -1.66 -23.98
C GLU A 258 4.78 -3.09 -23.44
N ASN A 259 4.50 -3.22 -22.13
CA ASN A 259 4.14 -4.48 -21.50
C ASN A 259 2.69 -4.92 -21.81
N VAL A 260 1.94 -4.22 -22.68
CA VAL A 260 0.56 -4.60 -23.03
C VAL A 260 0.49 -5.22 -24.42
N LEU A 261 0.02 -6.47 -24.50
CA LEU A 261 0.00 -7.24 -25.75
C LEU A 261 -1.13 -6.87 -26.72
N ASP A 262 -2.26 -6.32 -26.24
CA ASP A 262 -3.40 -5.99 -27.10
C ASP A 262 -3.92 -4.55 -26.92
N LYS A 263 -4.42 -3.98 -28.03
CA LYS A 263 -4.87 -2.58 -28.10
C LYS A 263 -6.09 -2.28 -27.23
N SER A 264 -6.98 -3.25 -27.01
CA SER A 264 -8.18 -3.03 -26.20
C SER A 264 -7.87 -2.96 -24.71
N SER A 265 -6.95 -3.80 -24.25
CA SER A 265 -6.39 -3.75 -22.90
C SER A 265 -5.60 -2.46 -22.68
N LEU A 266 -4.83 -2.00 -23.67
CA LEU A 266 -4.08 -0.74 -23.56
C LEU A 266 -4.98 0.48 -23.36
N LYS A 267 -6.07 0.59 -24.13
CA LYS A 267 -7.02 1.71 -23.97
C LYS A 267 -7.55 1.78 -22.54
N ARG A 268 -7.97 0.64 -22.01
CA ARG A 268 -8.58 0.55 -20.68
C ARG A 268 -7.53 0.73 -19.57
N LEU A 269 -6.32 0.22 -19.74
CA LEU A 269 -5.19 0.49 -18.83
C LEU A 269 -4.96 2.00 -18.69
N ARG A 270 -4.96 2.74 -19.80
CA ARG A 270 -4.83 4.21 -19.80
C ARG A 270 -6.00 4.90 -19.10
N GLU A 271 -7.24 4.43 -19.32
CA GLU A 271 -8.42 4.95 -18.62
C GLU A 271 -8.27 4.77 -17.10
N GLU A 272 -7.80 3.62 -16.65
CA GLU A 272 -7.62 3.33 -15.23
C GLU A 272 -6.42 4.07 -14.61
N ARG A 273 -5.29 4.13 -15.31
CA ARG A 273 -4.16 4.98 -14.89
C ARG A 273 -4.62 6.42 -14.69
N ASN A 274 -5.42 6.96 -15.61
CA ASN A 274 -5.95 8.32 -15.50
C ASN A 274 -6.93 8.46 -14.32
N ARG A 275 -7.76 7.46 -14.04
CA ARG A 275 -8.61 7.45 -12.84
C ARG A 275 -7.78 7.43 -11.56
N ASN A 276 -6.76 6.58 -11.49
CA ASN A 276 -5.84 6.53 -10.35
C ASN A 276 -5.10 7.85 -10.18
N LEU A 277 -4.64 8.47 -11.27
CA LEU A 277 -4.00 9.78 -11.24
C LEU A 277 -4.92 10.85 -10.66
N GLU A 278 -6.17 10.94 -11.13
CA GLU A 278 -7.13 11.91 -10.60
C GLU A 278 -7.51 11.62 -9.15
N PHE A 279 -7.67 10.35 -8.77
CA PHE A 279 -7.88 9.95 -7.38
C PHE A 279 -6.72 10.37 -6.47
N LYS A 280 -5.46 10.16 -6.91
CA LYS A 280 -4.26 10.55 -6.14
C LYS A 280 -4.14 12.06 -6.03
N LYS A 281 -4.40 12.82 -7.12
CA LYS A 281 -4.46 14.30 -7.08
C LYS A 281 -5.53 14.81 -6.13
N GLU A 282 -6.75 14.28 -6.21
CA GLU A 282 -7.85 14.67 -5.31
C GLU A 282 -7.49 14.37 -3.85
N THR A 283 -6.95 13.18 -3.60
CA THR A 283 -6.51 12.76 -2.27
C THR A 283 -5.42 13.68 -1.74
N ALA A 284 -4.34 13.90 -2.47
CA ALA A 284 -3.25 14.79 -2.06
C ALA A 284 -3.73 16.22 -1.78
N ARG A 285 -4.57 16.79 -2.64
CA ARG A 285 -5.18 18.13 -2.41
C ARG A 285 -6.03 18.16 -1.14
N ARG A 286 -6.84 17.11 -0.91
CA ARG A 286 -7.67 16.98 0.30
C ARG A 286 -6.79 16.88 1.55
N LEU A 287 -5.77 16.03 1.53
CA LEU A 287 -4.84 15.83 2.65
C LEU A 287 -4.07 17.13 2.95
N LEU A 288 -3.56 17.83 1.93
CA LEU A 288 -2.88 19.12 2.08
C LEU A 288 -3.77 20.16 2.72
N LYS A 289 -4.98 20.36 2.19
CA LYS A 289 -5.94 21.34 2.72
C LYS A 289 -6.28 21.06 4.18
N ASN A 290 -6.56 19.80 4.50
CA ASN A 290 -6.87 19.38 5.85
C ASN A 290 -5.67 19.61 6.77
N SER A 291 -4.50 19.09 6.41
CA SER A 291 -3.27 19.18 7.22
C SER A 291 -2.90 20.62 7.55
N PHE A 292 -2.98 21.54 6.58
CA PHE A 292 -2.77 22.96 6.86
C PHE A 292 -3.73 23.54 7.89
N ARG A 293 -5.01 23.20 7.77
CA ARG A 293 -6.04 23.64 8.71
C ARG A 293 -5.75 23.13 10.13
N TYR A 294 -5.40 21.85 10.25
CA TYR A 294 -5.02 21.22 11.51
C TYR A 294 -3.77 21.85 12.14
N LEU A 295 -2.68 21.92 11.37
CA LEU A 295 -1.40 22.46 11.86
C LEU A 295 -1.50 23.94 12.25
N SER A 296 -2.29 24.74 11.53
CA SER A 296 -2.50 26.16 11.85
C SER A 296 -3.23 26.35 13.18
N LYS A 297 -4.29 25.56 13.44
CA LYS A 297 -4.98 25.54 14.73
C LYS A 297 -4.06 25.07 15.85
N PHE A 298 -3.22 24.07 15.57
CA PHE A 298 -2.26 23.54 16.52
C PHE A 298 -1.19 24.57 16.92
N LYS A 299 -0.64 25.31 15.94
CA LYS A 299 0.34 26.37 16.19
C LYS A 299 -0.17 27.40 17.21
N ALA A 300 -1.47 27.67 17.23
CA ALA A 300 -2.09 28.58 18.21
C ALA A 300 -2.11 28.02 19.66
N ASN A 301 -2.10 26.69 19.84
CA ASN A 301 -2.24 26.02 21.14
C ASN A 301 -0.95 25.33 21.63
N ILE A 302 0.16 25.51 20.92
CA ILE A 302 1.39 24.72 21.04
C ILE A 302 1.95 24.57 22.47
N ARG A 303 1.80 25.59 23.31
CA ARG A 303 2.29 25.57 24.70
C ARG A 303 1.61 24.48 25.53
N THR A 304 0.31 24.29 25.37
CA THR A 304 -0.46 23.26 26.09
C THR A 304 -0.01 21.86 25.68
N ILE A 305 0.39 21.71 24.43
CA ILE A 305 0.68 20.42 23.79
C ILE A 305 2.07 19.93 24.20
N ALA A 306 3.03 20.85 24.21
CA ALA A 306 4.38 20.61 24.69
C ALA A 306 4.43 20.18 26.17
N LEU A 307 3.41 20.56 26.97
CA LEU A 307 3.31 20.14 28.38
C LEU A 307 2.86 18.68 28.54
N ASN A 308 2.25 18.09 27.51
CA ASN A 308 1.72 16.72 27.53
C ASN A 308 2.68 15.71 26.84
N CYS A 309 3.94 16.08 26.69
CA CYS A 309 4.95 15.21 26.09
C CYS A 309 5.42 14.14 27.08
N ARG A 310 5.50 12.89 26.62
CA ARG A 310 5.96 11.75 27.40
C ARG A 310 6.88 10.87 26.57
N ALA A 311 7.70 10.05 27.23
CA ALA A 311 8.42 8.99 26.52
C ALA A 311 7.39 8.01 25.93
N ASP A 312 7.64 7.55 24.70
CA ASP A 312 6.97 6.38 24.16
C ASP A 312 7.41 5.15 24.97
N GLU A 313 6.46 4.28 25.28
CA GLU A 313 6.73 3.04 26.01
C GLU A 313 7.42 2.00 25.10
N THR A 314 7.28 2.15 23.78
CA THR A 314 7.64 1.12 22.79
C THR A 314 8.75 1.54 21.83
N SER A 315 9.12 2.82 21.82
CA SER A 315 10.14 3.36 20.91
C SER A 315 11.02 4.39 21.63
N PRO A 316 12.23 4.70 21.12
CA PRO A 316 13.10 5.74 21.72
C PRO A 316 12.61 7.18 21.44
N LEU A 317 11.31 7.35 21.17
CA LEU A 317 10.70 8.62 20.81
C LEU A 317 10.01 9.26 22.02
N ARG A 318 9.90 10.58 21.99
CA ARG A 318 8.96 11.36 22.78
C ARG A 318 7.70 11.57 21.96
N ILE A 319 6.56 11.49 22.63
CA ILE A 319 5.23 11.66 22.06
C ILE A 319 4.53 12.81 22.76
N CYS A 320 4.09 13.80 22.00
CA CYS A 320 3.24 14.89 22.47
C CYS A 320 1.86 14.73 21.85
N LYS A 321 0.83 14.64 22.69
CA LYS A 321 -0.57 14.47 22.25
C LYS A 321 -1.43 15.67 22.59
N THR A 322 -2.45 15.87 21.78
CA THR A 322 -3.58 16.77 22.07
C THR A 322 -4.87 15.99 22.09
N SER A 323 -5.82 16.43 22.91
CA SER A 323 -7.23 16.05 22.78
C SER A 323 -8.06 17.28 22.41
N ASP A 324 -9.24 17.02 21.82
CA ASP A 324 -10.34 17.96 21.66
C ASP A 324 -10.05 19.18 20.75
N ILE A 325 -9.57 18.95 19.52
CA ILE A 325 -9.47 20.03 18.51
C ILE A 325 -10.88 20.38 18.00
N GLU A 326 -11.48 21.41 18.60
CA GLU A 326 -12.85 21.82 18.31
C GLU A 326 -13.09 22.12 16.81
N GLY A 327 -14.19 21.54 16.29
CA GLY A 327 -14.68 21.77 14.92
C GLY A 327 -13.90 21.06 13.81
N GLU A 328 -13.10 20.04 14.13
CA GLU A 328 -12.35 19.24 13.17
C GLU A 328 -12.83 17.77 13.08
N SER A 329 -12.38 17.05 12.06
CA SER A 329 -12.70 15.62 11.84
C SER A 329 -11.73 14.64 12.53
N TYR A 330 -10.55 15.11 12.93
CA TYR A 330 -9.59 14.39 13.77
C TYR A 330 -9.54 15.10 15.12
N ASP A 331 -9.78 14.33 16.18
CA ASP A 331 -9.94 14.85 17.54
C ASP A 331 -8.60 14.96 18.27
N GLN A 332 -7.57 14.26 17.78
CA GLN A 332 -6.25 14.22 18.38
C GLN A 332 -5.14 14.42 17.34
N ILE A 333 -4.04 15.04 17.75
CA ILE A 333 -2.80 15.11 16.99
C ILE A 333 -1.69 14.54 17.86
N GLU A 334 -0.86 13.71 17.24
CA GLU A 334 0.30 13.11 17.84
C GLU A 334 1.55 13.59 17.12
N ILE A 335 2.48 14.17 17.87
CA ILE A 335 3.79 14.57 17.37
C ILE A 335 4.86 13.69 18.03
N ARG A 336 5.68 13.04 17.19
CA ARG A 336 6.77 12.17 17.60
C ARG A 336 8.12 12.75 17.19
N PHE A 337 9.10 12.62 18.08
CA PHE A 337 10.50 13.00 17.82
C PHE A 337 11.43 12.25 18.77
N PRO A 338 12.71 12.03 18.43
CA PRO A 338 13.66 11.40 19.33
C PRO A 338 13.84 12.19 20.62
N ALA A 339 14.09 11.48 21.73
CA ALA A 339 14.45 12.12 22.99
C ALA A 339 15.82 12.80 22.90
N ASP A 340 15.85 14.08 22.51
CA ASP A 340 17.05 14.91 22.59
C ASP A 340 17.14 15.62 23.95
N SER A 341 18.34 15.69 24.51
CA SER A 341 18.65 16.37 25.76
C SER A 341 18.95 17.87 25.59
N ALA A 342 19.22 18.32 24.36
CA ALA A 342 19.67 19.70 24.10
C ALA A 342 18.53 20.72 23.91
N GLN A 343 17.31 20.29 23.60
CA GLN A 343 16.16 21.15 23.33
C GLN A 343 14.97 20.81 24.24
N THR A 344 14.16 21.81 24.58
CA THR A 344 12.89 21.58 25.27
C THR A 344 11.84 21.03 24.31
N ASP A 345 10.87 20.26 24.83
CA ASP A 345 9.74 19.75 24.04
C ASP A 345 9.02 20.86 23.26
N LEU A 346 8.83 22.03 23.89
CA LEU A 346 8.21 23.17 23.24
C LEU A 346 9.01 23.65 22.03
N GLN A 347 10.34 23.76 22.15
CA GLN A 347 11.19 24.15 21.03
C GLN A 347 11.10 23.12 19.90
N LYS A 348 11.22 21.82 20.22
CA LYS A 348 11.21 20.77 19.21
C LYS A 348 9.87 20.67 18.47
N VAL A 349 8.76 20.73 19.20
CA VAL A 349 7.42 20.75 18.61
C VAL A 349 7.22 22.00 17.75
N THR A 350 7.70 23.17 18.18
CA THR A 350 7.63 24.41 17.37
C THR A 350 8.37 24.26 16.06
N GLU A 351 9.63 23.82 16.12
CA GLU A 351 10.48 23.63 14.94
C GLU A 351 9.86 22.64 13.96
N LEU A 352 9.34 21.50 14.44
CA LEU A 352 8.72 20.48 13.60
C LEU A 352 7.45 20.97 12.91
N LEU A 353 6.60 21.73 13.61
CA LEU A 353 5.41 22.32 12.99
C LEU A 353 5.77 23.34 11.93
N GLU A 354 6.71 24.23 12.22
CA GLU A 354 7.10 25.30 11.29
C GLU A 354 7.72 24.71 10.03
N TRP A 355 8.63 23.75 10.21
CA TRP A 355 9.19 22.98 9.11
C TRP A 355 8.10 22.24 8.31
N SER A 356 7.16 21.57 8.99
CA SER A 356 6.08 20.83 8.32
C SER A 356 5.17 21.75 7.52
N MET A 357 4.75 22.89 8.09
CA MET A 357 3.94 23.89 7.38
C MET A 357 4.69 24.47 6.18
N GLN A 358 6.00 24.70 6.28
CA GLN A 358 6.83 25.13 5.16
C GLN A 358 6.93 24.03 4.09
N ARG A 359 7.13 22.77 4.49
CA ARG A 359 7.20 21.64 3.55
C ARG A 359 5.90 21.47 2.78
N LEU A 360 4.76 21.52 3.47
CA LEU A 360 3.44 21.38 2.85
C LEU A 360 3.12 22.54 1.89
N SER A 361 3.66 23.74 2.10
CA SER A 361 3.36 24.90 1.24
C SER A 361 4.02 24.79 -0.13
N LEU A 362 5.16 24.08 -0.20
CA LEU A 362 5.82 23.75 -1.46
C LEU A 362 4.91 22.89 -2.37
N TYR A 363 4.14 21.96 -1.78
CA TYR A 363 3.21 21.13 -2.55
C TYR A 363 1.98 21.87 -3.03
N GLN A 364 1.50 22.89 -2.30
CA GLN A 364 0.38 23.71 -2.76
C GLN A 364 0.70 24.43 -4.08
N ALA A 365 1.96 24.82 -4.28
CA ALA A 365 2.40 25.44 -5.53
C ALA A 365 2.47 24.46 -6.71
N SER A 366 2.35 23.16 -6.46
CA SER A 366 2.49 22.10 -7.47
C SER A 366 1.15 21.63 -8.07
N PHE A 367 0.02 22.23 -7.66
CA PHE A 367 -1.35 21.77 -8.00
C PHE A 367 -2.17 22.68 -8.89
#